data_AF-A0A507FC83-F1
#
_entry.id   AF-A0A507FC83-F1
#
_cell.length_a   1.000
_cell.length_b   1.000
_cell.length_c   1.000
_cell.angle_alpha   90.00
_cell.angle_beta   90.00
_cell.angle_gamma   90.00
#
_symmetry.space_group_name_H-M   'P 1'
#
loop_
_entity.id
_entity.type
_entity.pdbx_description
1 polymer ?
#
loop_
_entity_poly.entity_id
_entity_poly.type
_entity_poly.pdbx_seq_one_letter_code
_entity_poly.pdbx_strand_id
1 'polypeptide(L)'
;MIASVIGKVAAFFCPKEKDLPDVPMESDYVLKPFDVVLFAGTDPVANFIKRVTLHEVVPNVNLPFTELWTHSGILVDKTVLPLDCLEEGKLYIYESVFSGRVAGYVYSRILPVDHVVPKRGYHLGPQLRDFNAVVDEGTANVGICRLSDKNRQWIQRVMAQNPRFLLDLYNFYHNFSYPVKNILPVLAAASDKLYHDLEKFDNFVALFFNDTQQSPKSQRIFCSELVATLFCAFGLPTFVQMKPNRFTPLELEVAPEMERKILYAKVNRVSNLRLGNRLRTGNFLTDEQMLMKSLSLHDQWVSMPPGGGVPRFADPAGSDPDGTPLYIARCRIGNSFYLGKIGANWKNPVVTYLNREVSINFGHDVLVDLHGMEWLDDKGGHVPEVGAVKAGMDEDGEFLYIARGVVGGLTPVQAGLVKLVGATDRIPDRKGLAPGAVSPEMKGAVIPNEGKVVKVSEYQVLCYKAG
;
A
#
# COMPACT_ATOMS: atom_id res chain seq x y z
N MET A 1 11.96 0.73 -46.43
CA MET A 1 13.32 0.76 -45.85
C MET A 1 13.37 1.66 -44.61
N ILE A 2 12.38 1.51 -43.71
CA ILE A 2 12.23 2.20 -42.41
C ILE A 2 11.52 1.20 -41.49
N ALA A 3 12.20 0.10 -41.16
CA ALA A 3 11.70 -0.96 -40.28
C ALA A 3 12.84 -1.85 -39.72
N SER A 4 14.01 -1.27 -39.41
CA SER A 4 15.22 -2.04 -39.05
C SER A 4 16.11 -1.39 -37.97
N VAL A 5 15.57 -0.54 -37.09
CA VAL A 5 16.37 0.09 -36.00
C VAL A 5 15.63 0.06 -34.66
N ILE A 6 14.91 -1.04 -34.38
CA ILE A 6 14.38 -1.32 -33.03
C ILE A 6 14.81 -2.74 -32.67
N GLY A 7 16.02 -2.85 -32.14
CA GLY A 7 16.57 -4.14 -31.75
C GLY A 7 18.04 -4.03 -31.42
N LYS A 8 18.36 -3.32 -30.32
CA LYS A 8 19.61 -3.42 -29.55
C LYS A 8 19.72 -2.32 -28.47
N VAL A 9 18.76 -2.23 -27.55
CA VAL A 9 18.98 -1.58 -26.24
C VAL A 9 18.08 -2.25 -25.19
N ALA A 10 18.54 -3.36 -24.62
CA ALA A 10 18.01 -3.91 -23.36
C ALA A 10 18.98 -4.97 -22.81
N ALA A 11 20.17 -4.52 -22.47
CA ALA A 11 21.03 -5.20 -21.52
C ALA A 11 21.60 -4.10 -20.61
N PHE A 12 20.73 -3.55 -19.76
CA PHE A 12 21.20 -2.76 -18.63
C PHE A 12 21.90 -3.73 -17.69
N PHE A 13 23.23 -3.66 -17.67
CA PHE A 13 24.01 -4.14 -16.54
C PHE A 13 23.46 -3.45 -15.29
N CYS A 14 22.93 -4.24 -14.36
CA CYS A 14 22.79 -3.81 -12.98
C CYS A 14 24.22 -3.69 -12.44
N PRO A 15 24.75 -2.48 -12.14
CA PRO A 15 26.09 -2.37 -11.60
C PRO A 15 26.12 -3.09 -10.24
N LYS A 16 27.19 -3.88 -10.00
CA LYS A 16 27.45 -4.45 -8.68
C LYS A 16 27.58 -3.29 -7.68
N GLU A 17 26.76 -3.28 -6.63
CA GLU A 17 26.54 -2.19 -5.67
C GLU A 17 27.77 -1.85 -4.78
N LYS A 18 28.96 -2.36 -5.08
CA LYS A 18 30.18 -2.17 -4.26
C LYS A 18 31.01 -0.91 -4.58
N ASP A 19 30.60 -0.12 -5.58
CA ASP A 19 31.28 1.12 -5.99
C ASP A 19 30.36 2.36 -5.94
N LEU A 20 29.36 2.40 -5.04
CA LEU A 20 28.58 3.63 -4.86
C LEU A 20 29.43 4.64 -4.07
N PRO A 21 29.78 5.81 -4.64
CA PRO A 21 30.50 6.85 -3.91
C PRO A 21 29.68 7.26 -2.68
N ASP A 22 30.36 7.69 -1.60
CA ASP A 22 29.72 8.32 -0.45
C ASP A 22 28.73 9.38 -0.96
N VAL A 23 27.44 9.03 -0.98
CA VAL A 23 26.40 9.91 -1.47
C VAL A 23 26.37 11.06 -0.46
N PRO A 24 26.70 12.30 -0.87
CA PRO A 24 26.67 13.43 0.04
C PRO A 24 25.29 13.46 0.68
N MET A 25 25.23 13.55 2.02
CA MET A 25 23.96 13.61 2.76
C MET A 25 23.04 14.57 2.00
N GLU A 26 21.94 14.04 1.46
CA GLU A 26 20.97 14.84 0.73
C GLU A 26 20.61 16.03 1.64
N SER A 27 20.67 17.23 1.09
CA SER A 27 20.22 18.40 1.82
C SER A 27 18.74 18.25 2.19
N ASP A 28 18.37 18.77 3.36
CA ASP A 28 16.97 18.79 3.81
C ASP A 28 16.04 19.27 2.68
N TYR A 29 14.93 18.56 2.48
CA TYR A 29 13.94 18.94 1.49
C TYR A 29 13.05 20.05 2.05
N VAL A 30 12.91 21.15 1.32
CA VAL A 30 11.94 22.19 1.67
C VAL A 30 10.60 21.81 1.06
N LEU A 31 9.60 21.57 1.91
CA LEU A 31 8.22 21.30 1.51
C LEU A 31 7.66 22.48 0.71
N LYS A 32 6.83 22.16 -0.28
CA LYS A 32 6.26 23.14 -1.19
C LYS A 32 4.75 22.96 -1.31
N PRO A 33 4.01 24.03 -1.64
CA PRO A 33 2.62 23.88 -2.06
C PRO A 33 2.47 22.83 -3.17
N PHE A 34 1.33 22.12 -3.15
CA PHE A 34 0.98 21.00 -4.01
C PHE A 34 1.77 19.71 -3.82
N ASP A 35 2.66 19.63 -2.83
CA ASP A 35 3.12 18.31 -2.38
C ASP A 35 1.93 17.52 -1.82
N VAL A 36 1.81 16.26 -2.20
CA VAL A 36 0.75 15.39 -1.71
C VAL A 36 1.18 14.81 -0.37
N VAL A 37 0.31 14.95 0.63
CA VAL A 37 0.48 14.32 1.94
C VAL A 37 -0.31 13.02 1.94
N LEU A 38 0.31 11.94 2.39
CA LEU A 38 -0.30 10.62 2.52
C LEU A 38 -0.18 10.15 3.97
N PHE A 39 -1.24 9.56 4.52
CA PHE A 39 -1.24 9.03 5.89
C PHE A 39 -1.54 7.54 5.88
N ALA A 40 -0.80 6.78 6.68
CA ALA A 40 -1.06 5.36 6.92
C ALA A 40 -1.69 5.19 8.30
N GLY A 41 -3.01 5.41 8.38
CA GLY A 41 -3.77 5.28 9.62
C GLY A 41 -3.90 3.82 10.08
N THR A 42 -4.24 3.66 11.36
CA THR A 42 -4.46 2.35 12.00
C THR A 42 -5.83 2.26 12.68
N ASP A 43 -6.66 3.29 12.57
CA ASP A 43 -8.03 3.28 13.08
C ASP A 43 -8.92 2.34 12.25
N PRO A 44 -10.13 1.99 12.72
CA PRO A 44 -11.01 1.05 12.03
C PRO A 44 -11.33 1.44 10.58
N VAL A 45 -11.47 2.73 10.27
CA VAL A 45 -11.75 3.21 8.91
C VAL A 45 -10.50 3.04 8.04
N ALA A 46 -9.33 3.43 8.55
CA ALA A 46 -8.06 3.23 7.86
C ALA A 46 -7.79 1.74 7.56
N ASN A 47 -7.98 0.85 8.53
CA ASN A 47 -7.81 -0.59 8.32
C ASN A 47 -8.77 -1.16 7.28
N PHE A 48 -9.99 -0.63 7.22
CA PHE A 48 -10.94 -1.00 6.19
C PHE A 48 -10.48 -0.54 4.80
N ILE A 49 -10.00 0.71 4.67
CA ILE A 49 -9.42 1.22 3.42
C ILE A 49 -8.24 0.34 2.98
N LYS A 50 -7.30 0.03 3.88
CA LYS A 50 -6.17 -0.88 3.59
C LYS A 50 -6.63 -2.21 2.99
N ARG A 51 -7.67 -2.83 3.56
CA ARG A 51 -8.22 -4.12 3.07
C ARG A 51 -8.80 -4.02 1.66
N VAL A 52 -9.53 -2.94 1.37
CA VAL A 52 -10.10 -2.72 0.04
C VAL A 52 -9.00 -2.41 -0.97
N THR A 53 -8.11 -1.48 -0.66
CA THR A 53 -6.97 -1.14 -1.51
C THR A 53 -6.15 -2.39 -1.81
N LEU A 54 -5.92 -3.24 -0.82
CA LEU A 54 -5.25 -4.50 -1.02
C LEU A 54 -5.98 -5.45 -1.98
N HIS A 55 -7.32 -5.46 -1.96
CA HIS A 55 -8.10 -6.36 -2.80
C HIS A 55 -8.23 -5.86 -4.24
N GLU A 56 -8.55 -4.58 -4.39
CA GLU A 56 -9.05 -4.03 -5.65
C GLU A 56 -7.96 -3.23 -6.37
N VAL A 57 -7.03 -2.62 -5.63
CA VAL A 57 -6.03 -1.72 -6.22
C VAL A 57 -4.70 -2.42 -6.40
N VAL A 58 -4.15 -3.02 -5.34
CA VAL A 58 -2.79 -3.63 -5.36
C VAL A 58 -2.59 -4.61 -6.53
N PRO A 59 -3.52 -5.53 -6.85
CA PRO A 59 -3.34 -6.46 -7.97
C PRO A 59 -3.27 -5.78 -9.35
N ASN A 60 -3.72 -4.53 -9.45
CA ASN A 60 -3.76 -3.73 -10.69
C ASN A 60 -2.62 -2.71 -10.79
N VAL A 61 -1.86 -2.49 -9.72
CA VAL A 61 -0.78 -1.51 -9.68
C VAL A 61 0.53 -2.13 -10.17
N ASN A 62 1.01 -1.75 -11.36
CA ASN A 62 2.25 -2.31 -11.93
C ASN A 62 3.54 -1.62 -11.43
N LEU A 63 3.46 -0.82 -10.36
CA LEU A 63 4.58 -0.06 -9.80
C LEU A 63 4.74 -0.35 -8.31
N PRO A 64 5.98 -0.40 -7.79
CA PRO A 64 6.20 -0.58 -6.36
C PRO A 64 5.67 0.65 -5.61
N PHE A 65 5.21 0.40 -4.40
CA PHE A 65 4.69 1.43 -3.49
C PHE A 65 5.25 1.25 -2.08
N THR A 66 5.23 2.34 -1.32
CA THR A 66 5.92 2.43 -0.02
C THR A 66 5.03 2.11 1.17
N GLU A 67 3.72 2.29 1.07
CA GLU A 67 2.79 1.94 2.15
C GLU A 67 1.35 1.81 1.64
N LEU A 68 0.49 1.11 2.37
CA LEU A 68 -0.95 1.19 2.13
C LEU A 68 -1.49 2.46 2.79
N TRP A 69 -1.47 3.56 2.02
CA TRP A 69 -2.01 4.84 2.42
C TRP A 69 -3.53 4.80 2.54
N THR A 70 -4.04 5.44 3.59
CA THR A 70 -5.46 5.42 3.94
C THR A 70 -6.10 6.80 3.87
N HIS A 71 -5.30 7.85 3.82
CA HIS A 71 -5.80 9.22 3.75
C HIS A 71 -4.81 10.10 3.00
N SER A 72 -5.29 11.21 2.43
CA SER A 72 -4.47 12.10 1.61
C SER A 72 -4.93 13.57 1.65
N GLY A 73 -4.01 14.47 1.39
CA GLY A 73 -4.28 15.90 1.17
C GLY A 73 -3.19 16.54 0.30
N ILE A 74 -3.28 17.84 0.07
CA ILE A 74 -2.20 18.62 -0.54
C ILE A 74 -1.71 19.70 0.42
N LEU A 75 -0.42 20.01 0.35
CA LEU A 75 0.12 21.17 1.04
C LEU A 75 -0.29 22.45 0.32
N VAL A 76 -0.65 23.46 1.08
CA VAL A 76 -0.95 24.82 0.59
C VAL A 76 -0.36 25.84 1.56
N ASP A 77 -0.13 27.05 1.05
CA ASP A 77 0.18 28.22 1.85
C ASP A 77 -0.60 29.42 1.32
N LYS A 78 -0.41 30.58 1.96
CA LYS A 78 -1.03 31.83 1.57
C LYS A 78 -0.67 32.30 0.16
N THR A 79 0.47 31.86 -0.39
CA THR A 79 0.91 32.28 -1.72
C THR A 79 0.10 31.66 -2.84
N VAL A 80 -0.40 30.42 -2.64
CA VAL A 80 -1.26 29.72 -3.61
C VAL A 80 -2.75 29.76 -3.25
N LEU A 81 -3.08 30.00 -1.97
CA LEU A 81 -4.45 30.08 -1.46
C LEU A 81 -4.57 31.29 -0.51
N PRO A 82 -4.82 32.50 -1.03
CA PRO A 82 -4.70 33.74 -0.27
C PRO A 82 -5.92 34.01 0.64
N LEU A 83 -6.15 33.12 1.61
CA LEU A 83 -7.18 33.28 2.63
C LEU A 83 -6.62 34.08 3.83
N ASP A 84 -7.46 34.92 4.42
CA ASP A 84 -7.06 35.78 5.54
C ASP A 84 -6.64 35.00 6.79
N CYS A 85 -7.23 33.81 6.99
CA CYS A 85 -6.92 32.93 8.11
C CYS A 85 -5.53 32.28 8.04
N LEU A 86 -4.85 32.33 6.88
CA LEU A 86 -3.54 31.72 6.72
C LEU A 86 -2.43 32.71 7.10
N GLU A 87 -1.43 32.18 7.80
CA GLU A 87 -0.19 32.88 8.17
C GLU A 87 0.84 32.82 7.03
N GLU A 88 1.61 33.91 6.85
CA GLU A 88 2.68 33.97 5.85
C GLU A 88 3.82 32.99 6.16
N GLY A 89 4.29 32.28 5.13
CA GLY A 89 5.39 31.30 5.24
C GLY A 89 5.03 30.00 5.96
N LYS A 90 3.79 29.81 6.41
CA LYS A 90 3.31 28.60 7.09
C LYS A 90 2.58 27.68 6.11
N LEU A 91 2.84 26.37 6.22
CA LEU A 91 2.14 25.36 5.43
C LEU A 91 0.91 24.82 6.17
N TYR A 92 -0.13 24.60 5.39
CA TYR A 92 -1.38 24.00 5.78
C TYR A 92 -1.64 22.78 4.90
N ILE A 93 -2.41 21.83 5.40
CA ILE A 93 -2.92 20.72 4.61
C ILE A 93 -4.36 21.03 4.19
N TYR A 94 -4.63 20.95 2.88
CA TYR A 94 -5.97 20.96 2.33
C TYR A 94 -6.41 19.53 2.02
N GLU A 95 -7.43 19.07 2.73
CA GLU A 95 -7.86 17.67 2.73
C GLU A 95 -9.36 17.57 3.00
N SER A 96 -9.99 16.47 2.59
CA SER A 96 -11.34 16.12 3.00
C SER A 96 -11.30 15.02 4.05
N VAL A 97 -11.64 15.34 5.30
CA VAL A 97 -11.51 14.42 6.44
C VAL A 97 -12.55 14.71 7.51
N PHE A 98 -12.66 13.79 8.48
CA PHE A 98 -13.33 14.04 9.75
C PHE A 98 -12.33 14.68 10.74
N SER A 99 -12.72 15.74 11.46
CA SER A 99 -11.91 16.33 12.54
C SER A 99 -12.79 16.68 13.76
N GLY A 100 -12.21 16.70 14.96
CA GLY A 100 -12.94 16.95 16.21
C GLY A 100 -13.42 15.69 16.93
N ARG A 101 -14.51 15.84 17.71
CA ARG A 101 -15.03 14.80 18.62
C ARG A 101 -16.47 14.43 18.29
N VAL A 102 -16.77 13.14 18.13
CA VAL A 102 -18.13 12.60 17.99
C VAL A 102 -18.32 11.40 18.90
N ALA A 103 -19.46 11.36 19.60
CA ALA A 103 -19.84 10.24 20.46
C ALA A 103 -18.73 9.79 21.45
N GLY A 104 -17.96 10.75 21.97
CA GLY A 104 -16.86 10.48 22.89
C GLY A 104 -15.51 10.18 22.23
N TYR A 105 -15.49 9.75 20.97
CA TYR A 105 -14.30 9.48 20.17
C TYR A 105 -13.71 10.79 19.61
N VAL A 106 -12.40 11.00 19.82
CA VAL A 106 -11.67 12.15 19.26
C VAL A 106 -10.87 11.65 18.07
N TYR A 107 -11.26 12.06 16.86
CA TYR A 107 -10.55 11.66 15.65
C TYR A 107 -9.31 12.52 15.44
N SER A 108 -9.44 13.83 15.63
CA SER A 108 -8.33 14.78 15.62
C SER A 108 -8.69 15.99 16.47
N ARG A 109 -7.73 16.46 17.27
CA ARG A 109 -7.79 17.68 18.09
C ARG A 109 -7.35 18.90 17.28
N ILE A 110 -6.68 18.69 16.14
CA ILE A 110 -6.34 19.76 15.22
C ILE A 110 -7.58 20.07 14.38
N LEU A 111 -8.19 21.20 14.68
CA LEU A 111 -9.40 21.69 14.05
C LEU A 111 -9.07 22.53 12.79
N PRO A 112 -10.05 22.69 11.88
CA PRO A 112 -9.96 23.62 10.76
C PRO A 112 -9.56 25.03 11.21
N VAL A 113 -8.77 25.72 10.37
CA VAL A 113 -8.43 27.15 10.56
C VAL A 113 -9.30 28.07 9.70
N ASP A 114 -9.98 27.51 8.71
CA ASP A 114 -10.80 28.19 7.72
C ASP A 114 -12.26 28.41 8.16
N HIS A 115 -12.69 27.78 9.25
CA HIS A 115 -13.99 28.01 9.86
C HIS A 115 -14.02 27.61 11.33
N VAL A 116 -14.99 28.14 12.07
CA VAL A 116 -15.14 27.86 13.49
C VAL A 116 -15.86 26.53 13.68
N VAL A 117 -15.20 25.58 14.35
CA VAL A 117 -15.84 24.38 14.87
C VAL A 117 -16.28 24.64 16.32
N PRO A 118 -17.56 24.39 16.67
CA PRO A 118 -18.04 24.57 18.04
C PRO A 118 -17.20 23.80 19.07
N LYS A 119 -17.14 24.28 20.31
CA LYS A 119 -16.44 23.59 21.39
C LYS A 119 -17.03 22.19 21.58
N ARG A 120 -16.19 21.15 21.47
CA ARG A 120 -16.59 19.72 21.44
C ARG A 120 -17.38 19.30 20.20
N GLY A 121 -17.42 20.13 19.16
CA GLY A 121 -17.96 19.81 17.86
C GLY A 121 -16.98 19.00 17.01
N TYR A 122 -17.37 18.85 15.76
CA TYR A 122 -16.59 18.18 14.72
C TYR A 122 -16.84 18.87 13.38
N HIS A 123 -15.93 18.67 12.44
CA HIS A 123 -16.12 19.02 11.05
C HIS A 123 -15.96 17.79 10.17
N LEU A 124 -16.64 17.79 9.04
CA LEU A 124 -16.70 16.64 8.16
C LEU A 124 -16.71 17.05 6.69
N GLY A 125 -15.56 17.03 6.04
CA GLY A 125 -15.41 17.41 4.65
C GLY A 125 -14.09 18.13 4.39
N PRO A 126 -13.98 18.83 3.25
CA PRO A 126 -12.84 19.69 2.94
C PRO A 126 -12.59 20.72 4.04
N GLN A 127 -11.33 20.91 4.39
CA GLN A 127 -10.88 21.84 5.44
C GLN A 127 -9.39 22.15 5.30
N LEU A 128 -8.97 23.25 5.91
CA LEU A 128 -7.57 23.62 6.05
C LEU A 128 -7.11 23.42 7.49
N ARG A 129 -6.01 22.68 7.69
CA ARG A 129 -5.43 22.46 9.02
C ARG A 129 -3.95 22.80 9.03
N ASP A 130 -3.45 23.21 10.20
CA ASP A 130 -2.00 23.40 10.42
C ASP A 130 -1.28 22.07 10.20
N PHE A 131 -0.47 22.00 9.14
CA PHE A 131 0.16 20.75 8.73
C PHE A 131 1.12 20.21 9.79
N ASN A 132 1.92 21.08 10.43
CA ASN A 132 2.87 20.66 11.45
C ASN A 132 2.13 20.08 12.66
N ALA A 133 1.06 20.75 13.10
CA ALA A 133 0.23 20.27 14.20
C ALA A 133 -0.44 18.92 13.89
N VAL A 134 -0.93 18.71 12.65
CA VAL A 134 -1.51 17.44 12.20
C VAL A 134 -0.48 16.31 12.24
N VAL A 135 0.75 16.58 11.78
CA VAL A 135 1.84 15.58 11.81
C VAL A 135 2.20 15.22 13.24
N ASP A 136 2.27 16.20 14.15
CA ASP A 136 2.63 15.95 15.55
C ASP A 136 1.58 15.16 16.33
N GLU A 137 0.28 15.34 16.05
CA GLU A 137 -0.82 14.73 16.80
C GLU A 137 -0.86 13.19 16.74
N GLY A 138 -0.73 12.61 15.54
CA GLY A 138 -1.07 11.21 15.31
C GLY A 138 0.06 10.21 15.57
N THR A 139 -0.22 8.91 15.56
CA THR A 139 0.81 7.85 15.52
C THR A 139 1.07 7.33 14.10
N ALA A 140 0.27 7.77 13.12
CA ALA A 140 0.37 7.34 11.74
C ALA A 140 1.69 7.77 11.10
N ASN A 141 2.18 6.95 10.16
CA ASN A 141 3.19 7.38 9.22
C ASN A 141 2.60 8.45 8.30
N VAL A 142 3.40 9.46 8.00
CA VAL A 142 3.04 10.57 7.11
C VAL A 142 4.08 10.67 6.01
N GLY A 143 3.68 10.26 4.81
CA GLY A 143 4.48 10.36 3.60
C GLY A 143 4.20 11.65 2.83
N ILE A 144 5.23 12.18 2.17
CA ILE A 144 5.16 13.31 1.25
C ILE A 144 5.54 12.81 -0.13
N CYS A 145 4.56 12.85 -1.03
CA CYS A 145 4.73 12.52 -2.44
C CYS A 145 4.88 13.82 -3.24
N ARG A 146 6.07 14.00 -3.81
CA ARG A 146 6.42 15.22 -4.53
C ARG A 146 5.91 15.16 -5.97
N LEU A 147 5.32 16.25 -6.42
CA LEU A 147 5.17 16.51 -7.86
C LEU A 147 6.53 16.67 -8.51
N SER A 148 6.70 16.06 -9.69
CA SER A 148 7.88 16.31 -10.52
C SER A 148 8.00 17.79 -10.89
N ASP A 149 9.23 18.26 -11.08
CA ASP A 149 9.49 19.66 -11.45
C ASP A 149 8.71 20.09 -12.71
N LYS A 150 8.57 19.19 -13.69
CA LYS A 150 7.77 19.44 -14.91
C LYS A 150 6.32 19.76 -14.58
N ASN A 151 5.68 18.97 -13.72
CA ASN A 151 4.27 19.17 -13.37
C ASN A 151 4.07 20.34 -12.42
N ARG A 152 5.05 20.62 -11.55
CA ARG A 152 5.05 21.82 -10.73
C ARG A 152 5.11 23.08 -11.58
N GLN A 153 6.01 23.13 -12.57
CA GLN A 153 6.09 24.24 -13.52
C GLN A 153 4.79 24.39 -14.33
N TRP A 154 4.11 23.29 -14.64
CA TRP A 154 2.80 23.32 -15.29
C TRP A 154 1.74 23.99 -14.39
N ILE A 155 1.60 23.54 -13.14
CA ILE A 155 0.68 24.17 -12.18
C ILE A 155 1.00 25.65 -12.00
N GLN A 156 2.27 26.02 -11.90
CA GLN A 156 2.69 27.42 -11.79
C GLN A 156 2.25 28.26 -13.01
N ARG A 157 2.29 27.70 -14.23
CA ARG A 157 1.78 28.40 -15.42
C ARG A 157 0.26 28.60 -15.36
N VAL A 158 -0.50 27.59 -14.92
CA VAL A 158 -1.96 27.72 -14.74
C VAL A 158 -2.27 28.79 -13.70
N MET A 159 -1.58 28.78 -12.56
CA MET A 159 -1.73 29.78 -11.50
C MET A 159 -1.29 31.18 -11.94
N ALA A 160 -0.27 31.31 -12.80
CA ALA A 160 0.14 32.61 -13.35
C ALA A 160 -0.92 33.20 -14.29
N GLN A 161 -1.65 32.35 -15.02
CA GLN A 161 -2.75 32.77 -15.89
C GLN A 161 -4.03 33.08 -15.11
N ASN A 162 -4.30 32.35 -14.03
CA ASN A 162 -5.38 32.63 -13.10
C ASN A 162 -4.90 32.49 -11.63
N PRO A 163 -4.45 33.60 -11.01
CA PRO A 163 -3.99 33.58 -9.61
C PRO A 163 -5.06 33.17 -8.60
N ARG A 164 -6.34 33.25 -8.96
CA ARG A 164 -7.47 32.84 -8.10
C ARG A 164 -7.89 31.39 -8.31
N PHE A 165 -7.24 30.65 -9.22
CA PHE A 165 -7.70 29.33 -9.64
C PHE A 165 -7.93 28.36 -8.46
N LEU A 166 -6.95 28.23 -7.56
CA LEU A 166 -7.10 27.35 -6.39
C LEU A 166 -8.14 27.89 -5.39
N LEU A 167 -8.25 29.21 -5.24
CA LEU A 167 -9.27 29.84 -4.39
C LEU A 167 -10.68 29.58 -4.93
N ASP A 168 -10.87 29.62 -6.24
CA ASP A 168 -12.16 29.34 -6.87
C ASP A 168 -12.56 27.86 -6.67
N LEU A 169 -11.60 26.93 -6.79
CA LEU A 169 -11.82 25.52 -6.47
C LEU A 169 -12.12 25.30 -4.98
N TYR A 170 -11.38 25.96 -4.09
CA TYR A 170 -11.65 25.94 -2.65
C TYR A 170 -13.07 26.45 -2.35
N ASN A 171 -13.46 27.60 -2.91
CA ASN A 171 -14.80 28.16 -2.74
C ASN A 171 -15.90 27.24 -3.25
N PHE A 172 -15.62 26.44 -4.28
CA PHE A 172 -16.56 25.43 -4.77
C PHE A 172 -16.69 24.25 -3.80
N TYR A 173 -15.57 23.71 -3.30
CA TYR A 173 -15.56 22.46 -2.53
C TYR A 173 -15.66 22.61 -1.00
N HIS A 174 -15.33 23.75 -0.40
CA HIS A 174 -15.21 23.89 1.07
C HIS A 174 -16.49 23.53 1.86
N ASN A 175 -17.67 23.66 1.25
CA ASN A 175 -18.94 23.28 1.86
C ASN A 175 -19.36 21.83 1.60
N PHE A 176 -18.55 21.04 0.89
CA PHE A 176 -18.84 19.64 0.64
C PHE A 176 -18.70 18.86 1.94
N SER A 177 -19.44 17.76 2.06
CA SER A 177 -19.34 16.85 3.19
C SER A 177 -18.41 15.68 2.90
N TYR A 178 -17.93 15.01 3.95
CA TYR A 178 -17.27 13.71 3.79
C TYR A 178 -18.30 12.57 3.77
N PRO A 179 -18.12 11.53 2.93
CA PRO A 179 -19.10 10.46 2.77
C PRO A 179 -19.07 9.41 3.91
N VAL A 180 -19.31 9.78 5.18
CA VAL A 180 -19.18 8.86 6.35
C VAL A 180 -20.11 7.66 6.29
N LYS A 181 -21.38 7.87 5.91
CA LYS A 181 -22.39 6.78 5.85
C LYS A 181 -22.24 5.88 4.62
N ASN A 182 -21.34 6.27 3.72
CA ASN A 182 -21.19 5.66 2.42
C ASN A 182 -19.74 5.83 1.99
N ILE A 183 -18.79 5.31 2.78
CA ILE A 183 -17.40 5.15 2.33
C ILE A 183 -17.32 4.13 1.17
N LEU A 184 -18.36 3.32 1.07
CA LEU A 184 -18.61 2.25 0.12
C LEU A 184 -18.52 2.65 -1.37
N PRO A 185 -19.04 3.78 -1.89
CA PRO A 185 -18.95 4.21 -3.29
C PRO A 185 -17.54 4.64 -3.69
N VAL A 186 -16.72 5.12 -2.75
CA VAL A 186 -15.30 5.43 -2.97
C VAL A 186 -14.49 4.13 -3.10
N LEU A 187 -14.84 3.13 -2.29
CA LEU A 187 -14.19 1.82 -2.29
C LEU A 187 -14.61 0.97 -3.49
N ALA A 188 -15.88 1.06 -3.83
CA ALA A 188 -16.45 0.69 -5.11
C ALA A 188 -15.74 1.34 -6.30
N ALA A 189 -15.31 2.59 -6.19
CA ALA A 189 -14.65 3.27 -7.29
C ALA A 189 -13.31 2.60 -7.67
N ALA A 190 -12.68 1.87 -6.74
CA ALA A 190 -11.54 1.00 -6.99
C ALA A 190 -11.90 -0.33 -7.71
N SER A 191 -13.18 -0.69 -7.78
CA SER A 191 -13.66 -1.95 -8.38
C SER A 191 -15.07 -1.83 -8.95
N ASP A 192 -15.21 -1.87 -10.28
CA ASP A 192 -16.51 -1.77 -10.95
C ASP A 192 -17.55 -2.77 -10.40
N LYS A 193 -17.09 -3.96 -9.99
CA LYS A 193 -17.95 -4.98 -9.37
C LYS A 193 -18.47 -4.54 -8.00
N LEU A 194 -17.58 -4.09 -7.12
CA LEU A 194 -17.95 -3.62 -5.79
C LEU A 194 -18.79 -2.33 -5.90
N TYR A 195 -18.56 -1.49 -6.91
CA TYR A 195 -19.41 -0.34 -7.24
C TYR A 195 -20.84 -0.70 -7.51
N HIS A 196 -21.07 -1.62 -8.43
CA HIS A 196 -22.44 -2.00 -8.78
C HIS A 196 -23.16 -2.72 -7.63
N ASP A 197 -22.45 -3.52 -6.82
CA ASP A 197 -23.04 -4.19 -5.68
C ASP A 197 -23.36 -3.22 -4.53
N LEU A 198 -22.52 -2.20 -4.33
CA LEU A 198 -22.74 -1.18 -3.32
C LEU A 198 -23.79 -0.15 -3.75
N GLU A 199 -23.88 0.21 -5.02
CA GLU A 199 -24.97 1.04 -5.54
C GLU A 199 -26.34 0.38 -5.30
N LYS A 200 -26.44 -0.94 -5.47
CA LYS A 200 -27.64 -1.72 -5.11
C LYS A 200 -27.92 -1.72 -3.61
N PHE A 201 -26.88 -1.87 -2.78
CA PHE A 201 -27.01 -1.82 -1.32
C PHE A 201 -27.41 -0.43 -0.81
N ASP A 202 -26.88 0.63 -1.40
CA ASP A 202 -27.19 2.02 -1.07
C ASP A 202 -28.66 2.33 -1.34
N ASN A 203 -29.18 1.86 -2.48
CA ASN A 203 -30.60 1.94 -2.83
C ASN A 203 -31.48 1.13 -1.86
N PHE A 204 -30.95 0.04 -1.31
CA PHE A 204 -31.64 -0.76 -0.28
C PHE A 204 -31.63 -0.08 1.09
N VAL A 205 -30.49 0.44 1.55
CA VAL A 205 -30.33 1.13 2.86
C VAL A 205 -31.09 2.46 2.91
N ALA A 206 -31.20 3.17 1.78
CA ALA A 206 -32.01 4.37 1.68
C ALA A 206 -33.50 4.13 1.99
N LEU A 207 -34.00 2.89 1.89
CA LEU A 207 -35.37 2.52 2.29
C LEU A 207 -35.54 2.43 3.81
N PHE A 208 -34.46 2.32 4.59
CA PHE A 208 -34.50 2.08 6.04
C PHE A 208 -34.06 3.28 6.90
N PHE A 209 -33.35 4.26 6.33
CA PHE A 209 -32.85 5.44 7.05
C PHE A 209 -33.28 6.75 6.38
N ASN A 210 -34.49 7.22 6.71
CA ASN A 210 -35.12 8.40 6.08
C ASN A 210 -34.50 9.76 6.45
N ASP A 211 -33.75 9.86 7.56
CA ASP A 211 -33.37 11.16 8.15
C ASP A 211 -31.97 11.69 7.77
N THR A 212 -31.38 11.15 6.70
CA THR A 212 -30.01 11.50 6.28
C THR A 212 -29.90 12.38 5.03
N GLN A 213 -31.00 13.03 4.64
CA GLN A 213 -31.12 13.79 3.39
C GLN A 213 -30.50 15.20 3.37
N GLN A 214 -29.67 15.61 4.33
CA GLN A 214 -29.33 17.04 4.42
C GLN A 214 -28.25 17.53 3.43
N SER A 215 -27.52 16.65 2.74
CA SER A 215 -26.65 17.05 1.63
C SER A 215 -27.05 16.33 0.34
N PRO A 216 -27.25 17.04 -0.79
CA PRO A 216 -27.35 16.42 -2.10
C PRO A 216 -26.21 15.41 -2.30
N LYS A 217 -26.49 14.24 -2.91
CA LYS A 217 -25.47 13.21 -3.20
C LYS A 217 -24.24 13.79 -3.94
N SER A 218 -24.43 14.89 -4.67
CA SER A 218 -23.39 15.64 -5.41
C SER A 218 -22.43 16.46 -4.56
N GLN A 219 -22.65 16.61 -3.25
CA GLN A 219 -21.81 17.42 -2.35
C GLN A 219 -21.06 16.56 -1.34
N ARG A 220 -20.45 15.48 -1.84
CA ARG A 220 -19.57 14.60 -1.06
C ARG A 220 -18.26 14.44 -1.80
N ILE A 221 -17.15 14.48 -1.06
CA ILE A 221 -15.84 14.29 -1.67
C ILE A 221 -14.90 13.57 -0.71
N PHE A 222 -14.28 12.50 -1.17
CA PHE A 222 -13.28 11.77 -0.39
C PHE A 222 -11.92 12.47 -0.41
N CYS A 223 -10.99 12.06 0.46
CA CYS A 223 -9.69 12.70 0.59
C CYS A 223 -8.86 12.61 -0.71
N SER A 224 -8.72 11.42 -1.30
CA SER A 224 -7.96 11.21 -2.52
C SER A 224 -8.70 11.71 -3.75
N GLU A 225 -10.04 11.66 -3.73
CA GLU A 225 -10.88 12.28 -4.75
C GLU A 225 -10.70 13.80 -4.78
N LEU A 226 -10.62 14.47 -3.62
CA LEU A 226 -10.33 15.91 -3.57
C LEU A 226 -8.98 16.20 -4.23
N VAL A 227 -7.92 15.50 -3.84
CA VAL A 227 -6.59 15.67 -4.44
C VAL A 227 -6.61 15.43 -5.95
N ALA A 228 -7.20 14.32 -6.39
CA ALA A 228 -7.31 13.97 -7.80
C ALA A 228 -8.13 14.99 -8.59
N THR A 229 -9.20 15.53 -8.00
CA THR A 229 -10.07 16.54 -8.63
C THR A 229 -9.33 17.86 -8.81
N LEU A 230 -8.56 18.29 -7.80
CA LEU A 230 -7.74 19.49 -7.90
C LEU A 230 -6.69 19.33 -9.02
N PHE A 231 -5.99 18.20 -9.08
CA PHE A 231 -5.00 17.94 -10.13
C PHE A 231 -5.62 17.75 -11.52
N CYS A 232 -6.81 17.15 -11.61
CA CYS A 232 -7.60 17.11 -12.84
C CYS A 232 -7.95 18.53 -13.32
N ALA A 233 -8.34 19.43 -12.41
CA ALA A 233 -8.64 20.82 -12.75
C ALA A 233 -7.38 21.55 -13.26
N PHE A 234 -6.20 21.25 -12.71
CA PHE A 234 -4.94 21.74 -13.24
C PHE A 234 -4.55 21.11 -14.59
N GLY A 235 -5.27 20.10 -15.09
CA GLY A 235 -5.01 19.45 -16.37
C GLY A 235 -3.87 18.43 -16.34
N LEU A 236 -3.58 17.83 -15.17
CA LEU A 236 -2.56 16.79 -15.08
C LEU A 236 -3.04 15.48 -15.77
N PRO A 237 -2.27 14.89 -16.71
CA PRO A 237 -2.78 13.88 -17.64
C PRO A 237 -3.47 12.67 -17.00
N THR A 238 -2.87 12.03 -16.01
CA THR A 238 -3.42 10.83 -15.36
C THR A 238 -4.75 11.15 -14.67
N PHE A 239 -4.84 12.31 -14.04
CA PHE A 239 -6.04 12.76 -13.33
C PHE A 239 -7.17 13.21 -14.27
N VAL A 240 -6.85 13.63 -15.50
CA VAL A 240 -7.84 13.93 -16.54
C VAL A 240 -8.36 12.67 -17.21
N GLN A 241 -7.49 11.69 -17.44
CA GLN A 241 -7.84 10.43 -18.13
C GLN A 241 -8.63 9.50 -17.23
N MET A 242 -8.31 9.47 -15.94
CA MET A 242 -9.01 8.66 -14.94
C MET A 242 -10.10 9.49 -14.27
N LYS A 243 -11.17 8.83 -13.80
CA LYS A 243 -12.22 9.52 -13.05
C LYS A 243 -11.69 9.85 -11.65
N PRO A 244 -11.66 11.13 -11.21
CA PRO A 244 -11.10 11.50 -9.90
C PRO A 244 -11.71 10.76 -8.71
N ASN A 245 -13.01 10.41 -8.80
CA ASN A 245 -13.71 9.66 -7.78
C ASN A 245 -13.27 8.20 -7.62
N ARG A 246 -12.40 7.69 -8.51
CA ARG A 246 -11.81 6.34 -8.46
C ARG A 246 -10.43 6.29 -7.83
N PHE A 247 -9.81 7.43 -7.55
CA PHE A 247 -8.47 7.43 -6.96
C PHE A 247 -8.50 7.03 -5.50
N THR A 248 -7.66 6.07 -5.17
CA THR A 248 -7.24 5.77 -3.81
C THR A 248 -5.98 6.55 -3.43
N PRO A 249 -5.67 6.71 -2.14
CA PRO A 249 -4.41 7.31 -1.71
C PRO A 249 -3.17 6.59 -2.25
N LEU A 250 -3.25 5.27 -2.44
CA LEU A 250 -2.18 4.48 -3.06
C LEU A 250 -1.95 4.87 -4.53
N GLU A 251 -3.01 5.08 -5.31
CA GLU A 251 -2.88 5.50 -6.71
C GLU A 251 -2.29 6.91 -6.86
N LEU A 252 -2.45 7.77 -5.84
CA LEU A 252 -1.77 9.06 -5.81
C LEU A 252 -0.26 8.92 -5.70
N GLU A 253 0.25 7.95 -4.92
CA GLU A 253 1.69 7.70 -4.80
C GLU A 253 2.29 7.27 -6.15
N VAL A 254 1.64 6.30 -6.81
CA VAL A 254 2.16 5.68 -8.03
C VAL A 254 1.82 6.45 -9.31
N ALA A 255 1.11 7.59 -9.19
CA ALA A 255 0.79 8.44 -10.31
C ALA A 255 2.06 8.89 -11.05
N PRO A 256 2.12 8.80 -12.40
CA PRO A 256 3.28 9.21 -13.19
C PRO A 256 3.73 10.66 -12.98
N GLU A 257 2.85 11.52 -12.49
CA GLU A 257 3.14 12.92 -12.21
C GLU A 257 4.04 13.14 -11.00
N MET A 258 4.15 12.13 -10.15
CA MET A 258 4.93 12.15 -8.92
C MET A 258 6.35 11.65 -9.12
N GLU A 259 7.28 12.07 -8.27
CA GLU A 259 8.69 11.63 -8.31
C GLU A 259 8.90 10.19 -7.84
N ARG A 260 7.85 9.50 -7.39
CA ARG A 260 7.87 8.10 -6.89
C ARG A 260 8.87 7.85 -5.75
N LYS A 261 9.27 8.91 -5.04
CA LYS A 261 10.09 8.87 -3.83
C LYS A 261 9.27 9.51 -2.72
N ILE A 262 8.83 8.70 -1.76
CA ILE A 262 8.16 9.21 -0.56
C ILE A 262 9.20 9.75 0.42
N LEU A 263 8.99 10.98 0.86
CA LEU A 263 9.72 11.58 1.97
C LEU A 263 8.84 11.51 3.21
N TYR A 264 9.32 10.94 4.31
CA TYR A 264 8.50 10.81 5.50
C TYR A 264 8.57 12.10 6.33
N ALA A 265 7.43 12.79 6.46
CA ALA A 265 7.25 13.83 7.48
C ALA A 265 7.18 13.24 8.89
N LYS A 266 6.67 12.02 9.01
CA LYS A 266 6.70 11.23 10.24
C LYS A 266 6.75 9.75 9.91
N VAL A 267 7.55 9.01 10.65
CA VAL A 267 7.66 7.54 10.53
C VAL A 267 7.94 6.96 11.90
N ASN A 268 7.28 5.86 12.26
CA ASN A 268 7.47 5.19 13.55
C ASN A 268 7.34 6.15 14.75
N ARG A 269 6.34 7.04 14.69
CA ARG A 269 6.06 8.09 15.69
C ARG A 269 7.14 9.18 15.82
N VAL A 270 8.20 9.15 15.02
CA VAL A 270 9.25 10.18 15.00
C VAL A 270 8.95 11.19 13.90
N SER A 271 8.80 12.47 14.29
CA SER A 271 8.64 13.57 13.34
C SER A 271 9.99 13.93 12.71
N ASN A 272 10.00 14.04 11.38
CA ASN A 272 11.16 14.47 10.59
C ASN A 272 11.03 15.94 10.14
N LEU A 273 9.97 16.63 10.57
CA LEU A 273 9.79 18.04 10.31
C LEU A 273 10.83 18.86 11.07
N ARG A 274 11.33 19.88 10.38
CA ARG A 274 12.29 20.87 10.87
C ARG A 274 11.69 22.27 10.69
N LEU A 275 12.26 23.24 11.40
CA LEU A 275 11.88 24.64 11.29
C LEU A 275 11.98 25.12 9.83
N GLY A 276 11.03 25.96 9.41
CA GLY A 276 11.00 26.51 8.06
C GLY A 276 10.54 25.50 6.99
N ASN A 277 9.56 24.66 7.32
CA ASN A 277 8.95 23.70 6.40
C ASN A 277 9.95 22.73 5.76
N ARG A 278 10.96 22.32 6.52
CA ARG A 278 12.02 21.42 6.05
C ARG A 278 11.77 20.00 6.52
N LEU A 279 12.13 19.04 5.70
CA LEU A 279 12.18 17.62 6.02
C LEU A 279 13.61 17.15 6.04
N ARG A 280 13.97 16.44 7.11
CA ARG A 280 15.20 15.67 7.10
C ARG A 280 15.10 14.60 6.01
N THR A 281 15.95 14.71 5.00
CA THR A 281 16.11 13.70 3.96
C THR A 281 17.24 12.76 4.38
N GLY A 282 16.95 11.47 4.40
CA GLY A 282 17.92 10.47 4.84
C GLY A 282 17.34 9.08 4.67
N ASN A 283 18.21 8.08 4.67
CA ASN A 283 17.77 6.69 4.73
C ASN A 283 17.23 6.41 6.13
N PHE A 284 15.92 6.57 6.31
CA PHE A 284 15.21 6.10 7.49
C PHE A 284 14.99 4.59 7.42
N LEU A 285 16.04 3.83 7.11
CA LEU A 285 15.99 2.40 7.29
C LEU A 285 15.86 2.15 8.78
N THR A 286 14.84 1.40 9.18
CA THR A 286 14.78 0.88 10.56
C THR A 286 15.95 -0.09 10.76
N ASP A 287 16.33 -0.35 12.01
CA ASP A 287 17.38 -1.32 12.32
C ASP A 287 17.08 -2.69 11.72
N GLU A 288 15.79 -3.05 11.67
CA GLU A 288 15.31 -4.29 11.08
C GLU A 288 15.43 -4.29 9.55
N GLN A 289 15.22 -3.14 8.88
CA GLN A 289 15.47 -3.02 7.45
C GLN A 289 16.95 -3.07 7.10
N MET A 290 17.80 -2.43 7.91
CA MET A 290 19.25 -2.57 7.79
C MET A 290 19.67 -4.02 8.00
N LEU A 291 19.06 -4.70 8.98
CA LEU A 291 19.27 -6.12 9.24
C LEU A 291 18.84 -6.97 8.04
N MET A 292 17.63 -6.75 7.48
CA MET A 292 17.17 -7.42 6.25
C MET A 292 18.11 -7.22 5.06
N LYS A 293 18.65 -6.00 4.89
CA LYS A 293 19.66 -5.72 3.85
C LYS A 293 20.98 -6.45 4.13
N SER A 294 21.32 -6.65 5.41
CA SER A 294 22.54 -7.34 5.85
C SER A 294 22.43 -8.88 5.86
N LEU A 295 21.22 -9.46 5.76
CA LEU A 295 21.04 -10.91 5.79
C LEU A 295 21.82 -11.60 4.66
N SER A 296 22.45 -12.72 5.01
CA SER A 296 23.37 -13.54 4.21
C SER A 296 22.80 -14.08 2.89
N LEU A 297 21.48 -14.00 2.68
CA LEU A 297 20.83 -14.50 1.48
C LEU A 297 20.91 -13.55 0.29
N HIS A 298 21.44 -12.32 0.43
CA HIS A 298 21.35 -11.32 -0.64
C HIS A 298 21.82 -11.86 -2.00
N ASP A 299 22.86 -12.69 -2.03
CA ASP A 299 23.41 -13.28 -3.25
C ASP A 299 22.60 -14.48 -3.80
N GLN A 300 21.68 -15.05 -3.03
CA GLN A 300 20.81 -16.17 -3.42
C GLN A 300 19.41 -15.73 -3.87
N TRP A 301 19.06 -14.45 -3.68
CA TRP A 301 17.82 -13.87 -4.19
C TRP A 301 18.06 -13.26 -5.57
N VAL A 302 17.32 -13.71 -6.57
CA VAL A 302 17.32 -13.09 -7.90
C VAL A 302 16.12 -12.18 -8.03
N SER A 303 16.39 -10.89 -8.23
CA SER A 303 15.34 -9.92 -8.47
C SER A 303 14.79 -10.05 -9.89
N MET A 304 13.47 -10.10 -9.98
CA MET A 304 12.70 -10.27 -11.20
C MET A 304 11.88 -9.02 -11.48
N PRO A 305 11.85 -8.54 -12.75
CA PRO A 305 11.02 -7.43 -13.13
C PRO A 305 9.52 -7.81 -13.07
N PRO A 306 8.62 -6.83 -13.14
CA PRO A 306 7.19 -7.05 -13.36
C PRO A 306 6.91 -8.13 -14.41
N GLY A 307 6.19 -9.19 -14.03
CA GLY A 307 5.87 -10.30 -14.93
C GLY A 307 7.03 -11.20 -15.32
N GLY A 308 8.18 -11.10 -14.65
CA GLY A 308 9.41 -11.85 -14.97
C GLY A 308 9.33 -13.36 -14.69
N GLY A 309 8.35 -13.82 -13.92
CA GLY A 309 8.18 -15.23 -13.59
C GLY A 309 9.31 -15.80 -12.73
N VAL A 310 9.73 -17.03 -13.03
CA VAL A 310 10.75 -17.77 -12.28
C VAL A 310 12.09 -17.79 -13.04
N PRO A 311 13.23 -17.46 -12.40
CA PRO A 311 14.55 -17.66 -12.97
C PRO A 311 14.81 -19.11 -13.38
N ARG A 312 15.58 -19.34 -14.47
CA ARG A 312 15.83 -20.68 -15.03
C ARG A 312 16.52 -21.68 -14.10
N PHE A 313 17.22 -21.20 -13.09
CA PHE A 313 18.05 -22.02 -12.19
C PHE A 313 17.49 -22.08 -10.78
N ALA A 314 16.23 -21.68 -10.57
CA ALA A 314 15.62 -21.75 -9.26
C ALA A 314 15.34 -23.19 -8.85
N ASP A 315 15.68 -23.54 -7.61
CA ASP A 315 15.32 -24.83 -7.02
C ASP A 315 13.85 -24.82 -6.55
N PRO A 316 13.06 -25.86 -6.90
CA PRO A 316 11.68 -25.96 -6.43
C PRO A 316 11.63 -26.22 -4.92
N ALA A 317 10.77 -25.48 -4.22
CA ALA A 317 10.53 -25.62 -2.79
C ALA A 317 9.33 -26.52 -2.48
N GLY A 318 8.53 -26.87 -3.50
CA GLY A 318 7.37 -27.72 -3.37
C GLY A 318 6.60 -27.85 -4.69
N SER A 319 5.33 -28.21 -4.61
CA SER A 319 4.46 -28.42 -5.76
C SER A 319 3.00 -28.12 -5.43
N ASP A 320 2.26 -27.58 -6.39
CA ASP A 320 0.81 -27.40 -6.29
C ASP A 320 0.08 -28.76 -6.42
N PRO A 321 -1.22 -28.88 -6.10
CA PRO A 321 -1.97 -30.13 -6.26
C PRO A 321 -1.96 -30.75 -7.67
N ASP A 322 -1.74 -29.95 -8.70
CA ASP A 322 -1.63 -30.43 -10.09
C ASP A 322 -0.23 -30.96 -10.45
N GLY A 323 0.74 -30.85 -9.53
CA GLY A 323 2.14 -31.21 -9.73
C GLY A 323 3.01 -30.06 -10.25
N THR A 324 2.45 -28.87 -10.48
CA THR A 324 3.21 -27.69 -10.91
C THR A 324 4.26 -27.33 -9.85
N PRO A 325 5.56 -27.24 -10.20
CA PRO A 325 6.58 -26.84 -9.25
C PRO A 325 6.34 -25.43 -8.69
N LEU A 326 6.52 -25.30 -7.38
CA LEU A 326 6.41 -24.04 -6.64
C LEU A 326 7.78 -23.62 -6.11
N TYR A 327 8.06 -22.33 -6.18
CA TYR A 327 9.31 -21.71 -5.76
C TYR A 327 9.05 -20.69 -4.64
N ILE A 328 10.08 -20.43 -3.83
CA ILE A 328 10.01 -19.42 -2.78
C ILE A 328 10.16 -18.04 -3.44
N ALA A 329 9.15 -17.20 -3.24
CA ALA A 329 9.19 -15.82 -3.67
C ALA A 329 9.02 -14.89 -2.47
N ARG A 330 9.55 -13.68 -2.58
CA ARG A 330 9.22 -12.57 -1.69
C ARG A 330 8.94 -11.32 -2.48
N CYS A 331 8.09 -10.48 -1.94
CA CYS A 331 7.76 -9.19 -2.52
C CYS A 331 8.00 -8.10 -1.49
N ARG A 332 8.64 -7.01 -1.92
CA ARG A 332 8.74 -5.81 -1.11
C ARG A 332 7.42 -5.06 -1.18
N ILE A 333 6.73 -4.94 -0.06
CA ILE A 333 5.55 -4.09 0.07
C ILE A 333 5.90 -3.07 1.13
N GLY A 334 6.11 -1.85 0.68
CA GLY A 334 6.64 -0.81 1.53
C GLY A 334 8.03 -1.07 2.06
N ASN A 335 8.12 -1.03 3.39
CA ASN A 335 9.34 -1.28 4.13
C ASN A 335 9.55 -2.76 4.50
N SER A 336 8.57 -3.59 4.18
CA SER A 336 8.46 -4.99 4.58
C SER A 336 8.70 -5.93 3.40
N PHE A 337 9.09 -7.16 3.70
CA PHE A 337 9.26 -8.25 2.72
C PHE A 337 8.32 -9.39 3.07
N TYR A 338 7.31 -9.59 2.23
CA TYR A 338 6.31 -10.64 2.43
C TYR A 338 6.68 -11.88 1.63
N LEU A 339 6.66 -13.03 2.31
CA LEU A 339 6.96 -14.33 1.70
C LEU A 339 5.73 -14.95 1.05
N GLY A 340 5.98 -15.78 0.05
CA GLY A 340 4.95 -16.50 -0.67
C GLY A 340 5.51 -17.51 -1.65
N LYS A 341 4.74 -17.73 -2.71
CA LYS A 341 5.02 -18.74 -3.73
C LYS A 341 4.88 -18.18 -5.14
N ILE A 342 5.62 -18.77 -6.07
CA ILE A 342 5.42 -18.59 -7.50
C ILE A 342 5.47 -19.94 -8.19
N GLY A 343 4.54 -20.21 -9.11
CA GLY A 343 4.55 -21.43 -9.92
C GLY A 343 5.46 -21.29 -11.14
N ALA A 344 5.98 -22.42 -11.64
CA ALA A 344 6.90 -22.45 -12.79
C ALA A 344 6.42 -21.66 -14.02
N ASN A 345 5.11 -21.64 -14.27
CA ASN A 345 4.49 -21.00 -15.42
C ASN A 345 3.79 -19.67 -15.08
N TRP A 346 3.95 -19.17 -13.85
CA TRP A 346 3.30 -17.94 -13.41
C TRP A 346 4.17 -16.73 -13.73
N LYS A 347 3.54 -15.62 -14.11
CA LYS A 347 4.25 -14.36 -14.36
C LYS A 347 4.57 -13.59 -13.08
N ASN A 348 3.69 -13.74 -12.09
CA ASN A 348 3.66 -12.98 -10.85
C ASN A 348 3.60 -13.94 -9.66
N PRO A 349 4.31 -13.66 -8.56
CA PRO A 349 4.17 -14.41 -7.33
C PRO A 349 2.87 -14.04 -6.62
N VAL A 350 2.47 -14.91 -5.71
CA VAL A 350 1.45 -14.63 -4.71
C VAL A 350 2.08 -14.65 -3.33
N VAL A 351 1.82 -13.62 -2.52
CA VAL A 351 2.34 -13.50 -1.15
C VAL A 351 1.21 -13.42 -0.15
N THR A 352 1.52 -13.74 1.11
CA THR A 352 0.59 -13.44 2.20
C THR A 352 0.76 -12.00 2.64
N TYR A 353 -0.27 -11.17 2.49
CA TYR A 353 -0.30 -9.81 3.01
C TYR A 353 -1.67 -9.51 3.64
N LEU A 354 -1.68 -8.93 4.85
CA LEU A 354 -2.88 -8.71 5.68
C LEU A 354 -3.81 -9.94 5.76
N ASN A 355 -3.25 -11.11 6.07
CA ASN A 355 -3.96 -12.40 6.14
C ASN A 355 -4.68 -12.82 4.85
N ARG A 356 -4.12 -12.44 3.70
CA ARG A 356 -4.67 -12.78 2.39
C ARG A 356 -3.60 -13.17 1.38
N GLU A 357 -3.94 -14.04 0.43
CA GLU A 357 -3.16 -14.23 -0.79
C GLU A 357 -3.35 -13.05 -1.74
N VAL A 358 -2.23 -12.47 -2.17
CA VAL A 358 -2.19 -11.28 -3.03
C VAL A 358 -1.18 -11.50 -4.14
N SER A 359 -1.62 -11.37 -5.40
CA SER A 359 -0.73 -11.40 -6.57
C SER A 359 0.00 -10.08 -6.70
N ILE A 360 1.33 -10.13 -6.87
CA ILE A 360 2.19 -8.95 -6.98
C ILE A 360 2.73 -8.83 -8.40
N ASN A 361 2.46 -7.70 -9.05
CA ASN A 361 2.72 -7.43 -10.47
C ASN A 361 3.78 -6.35 -10.71
N PHE A 362 4.43 -5.83 -9.67
CA PHE A 362 5.41 -4.74 -9.77
C PHE A 362 6.87 -5.16 -9.52
N GLY A 363 7.14 -6.46 -9.56
CA GLY A 363 8.46 -7.06 -9.36
C GLY A 363 8.56 -7.84 -8.05
N HIS A 364 9.50 -8.77 -7.99
CA HIS A 364 9.65 -9.73 -6.88
C HIS A 364 11.04 -10.33 -6.86
N ASP A 365 11.41 -10.97 -5.75
CA ASP A 365 12.63 -11.77 -5.68
C ASP A 365 12.26 -13.26 -5.58
N VAL A 366 13.08 -14.11 -6.21
CA VAL A 366 12.99 -15.57 -6.10
C VAL A 366 14.27 -16.10 -5.46
N LEU A 367 14.13 -16.98 -4.47
CA LEU A 367 15.27 -17.69 -3.89
C LEU A 367 15.67 -18.81 -4.85
N VAL A 368 16.87 -18.74 -5.43
CA VAL A 368 17.24 -19.64 -6.54
C VAL A 368 18.05 -20.85 -6.14
N ASP A 369 18.78 -20.81 -5.03
CA ASP A 369 19.70 -21.87 -4.62
C ASP A 369 19.38 -22.32 -3.19
N LEU A 370 18.95 -23.58 -3.05
CA LEU A 370 18.67 -24.22 -1.76
C LEU A 370 19.84 -25.10 -1.30
N HIS A 371 20.97 -25.10 -1.99
CA HIS A 371 22.16 -25.82 -1.58
C HIS A 371 22.65 -25.33 -0.21
N GLY A 372 23.06 -26.29 0.64
CA GLY A 372 23.45 -25.99 2.03
C GLY A 372 22.28 -25.73 2.97
N MET A 373 21.03 -25.90 2.51
CA MET A 373 19.83 -25.81 3.36
C MET A 373 19.12 -27.16 3.46
N GLU A 374 18.30 -27.31 4.49
CA GLU A 374 17.45 -28.47 4.73
C GLU A 374 16.09 -28.04 5.29
N TRP A 375 15.10 -28.92 5.14
CA TRP A 375 13.75 -28.71 5.65
C TRP A 375 13.60 -29.50 6.95
N LEU A 376 13.30 -28.81 8.05
CA LEU A 376 13.08 -29.42 9.35
C LEU A 376 11.59 -29.39 9.70
N ASP A 377 11.03 -30.54 10.10
CA ASP A 377 9.64 -30.64 10.53
C ASP A 377 9.41 -29.86 11.83
N ASP A 378 8.30 -29.13 11.88
CA ASP A 378 7.94 -28.25 12.99
C ASP A 378 6.42 -28.07 13.11
N LYS A 379 5.97 -27.46 14.21
CA LYS A 379 4.55 -27.26 14.49
C LYS A 379 4.23 -26.09 15.42
N GLY A 380 2.98 -25.66 15.36
CA GLY A 380 2.39 -24.76 16.37
C GLY A 380 2.98 -23.34 16.42
N GLY A 381 3.69 -22.91 15.38
CA GLY A 381 4.38 -21.62 15.33
C GLY A 381 5.82 -21.66 15.84
N HIS A 382 6.31 -22.81 16.28
CA HIS A 382 7.73 -22.95 16.61
C HIS A 382 8.60 -22.78 15.35
N VAL A 383 9.75 -22.14 15.56
CA VAL A 383 10.77 -21.89 14.56
C VAL A 383 12.09 -22.31 15.19
N PRO A 384 12.92 -23.13 14.53
CA PRO A 384 14.20 -23.54 15.09
C PRO A 384 15.07 -22.33 15.48
N GLU A 385 15.59 -22.33 16.71
CA GLU A 385 16.38 -21.20 17.24
C GLU A 385 17.66 -20.95 16.45
N VAL A 386 18.22 -22.00 15.85
CA VAL A 386 19.47 -21.98 15.10
C VAL A 386 19.23 -22.40 13.66
N GLY A 387 19.81 -21.65 12.73
CA GLY A 387 19.84 -22.01 11.32
C GLY A 387 18.57 -21.66 10.53
N ALA A 388 17.45 -21.30 11.17
CA ALA A 388 16.23 -20.94 10.45
C ALA A 388 16.45 -19.74 9.52
N VAL A 389 16.02 -19.89 8.27
CA VAL A 389 16.28 -18.92 7.20
C VAL A 389 15.31 -17.74 7.32
N LYS A 390 15.83 -16.61 7.82
CA LYS A 390 15.13 -15.31 7.84
C LYS A 390 15.08 -14.76 6.42
N ALA A 391 13.88 -14.56 5.89
CA ALA A 391 13.72 -14.22 4.47
C ALA A 391 12.75 -13.05 4.22
N GLY A 392 11.97 -12.68 5.24
CA GLY A 392 11.06 -11.56 5.19
C GLY A 392 10.92 -10.89 6.53
N MET A 393 10.10 -9.85 6.54
CA MET A 393 9.75 -9.07 7.71
C MET A 393 8.40 -8.41 7.45
N ASP A 394 7.51 -8.41 8.43
CA ASP A 394 6.21 -7.75 8.30
C ASP A 394 6.27 -6.24 8.63
N GLU A 395 5.11 -5.60 8.77
CA GLU A 395 4.99 -4.16 9.04
C GLU A 395 5.31 -3.78 10.49
N ASP A 396 5.26 -4.74 11.41
CA ASP A 396 5.59 -4.56 12.83
C ASP A 396 7.10 -4.76 13.10
N GLY A 397 7.85 -5.19 12.10
CA GLY A 397 9.29 -5.49 12.20
C GLY A 397 9.58 -6.93 12.59
N GLU A 398 8.56 -7.79 12.67
CA GLU A 398 8.73 -9.19 13.04
C GLU A 398 9.28 -10.01 11.87
N PHE A 399 10.28 -10.85 12.17
CA PHE A 399 10.92 -11.68 11.16
C PHE A 399 9.98 -12.77 10.65
N LEU A 400 9.99 -12.93 9.33
CA LEU A 400 9.33 -14.03 8.64
C LEU A 400 10.37 -15.05 8.18
N TYR A 401 10.13 -16.30 8.56
CA TYR A 401 10.95 -17.44 8.19
C TYR A 401 10.29 -18.22 7.07
N ILE A 402 11.11 -18.82 6.20
CA ILE A 402 10.61 -19.65 5.11
C ILE A 402 10.05 -20.95 5.69
N ALA A 403 8.76 -21.19 5.44
CA ALA A 403 8.12 -22.45 5.74
C ALA A 403 7.47 -23.05 4.50
N ARG A 404 7.19 -24.35 4.53
CA ARG A 404 6.29 -25.00 3.58
C ARG A 404 5.37 -25.97 4.31
N GLY A 405 4.16 -26.13 3.79
CA GLY A 405 3.16 -26.98 4.41
C GLY A 405 2.20 -27.54 3.38
N VAL A 406 1.47 -28.56 3.81
CA VAL A 406 0.51 -29.25 2.94
C VAL A 406 -0.74 -28.40 2.79
N VAL A 407 -1.08 -28.04 1.55
CA VAL A 407 -2.27 -27.25 1.19
C VAL A 407 -3.12 -27.97 0.14
N GLY A 408 -4.38 -27.58 0.03
CA GLY A 408 -5.35 -28.28 -0.82
C GLY A 408 -5.90 -29.56 -0.20
N GLY A 409 -6.71 -30.27 -0.98
CA GLY A 409 -7.51 -31.41 -0.51
C GLY A 409 -8.89 -31.01 0.02
N LEU A 410 -9.76 -32.02 0.21
CA LEU A 410 -11.10 -31.78 0.75
C LEU A 410 -11.00 -31.40 2.24
N THR A 411 -11.67 -30.33 2.66
CA THR A 411 -11.86 -30.06 4.10
C THR A 411 -12.51 -31.27 4.78
N PRO A 412 -12.33 -31.50 6.09
CA PRO A 412 -12.96 -32.64 6.78
C PRO A 412 -14.49 -32.73 6.54
N VAL A 413 -15.16 -31.58 6.44
CA VAL A 413 -16.59 -31.48 6.11
C VAL A 413 -16.87 -31.91 4.67
N GLN A 414 -16.10 -31.41 3.70
CA GLN A 414 -16.23 -31.81 2.30
C GLN A 414 -15.86 -33.28 2.08
N ALA A 415 -14.83 -33.78 2.75
CA ALA A 415 -14.43 -35.18 2.74
C ALA A 415 -15.54 -36.06 3.33
N GLY A 416 -16.18 -35.61 4.42
CA GLY A 416 -17.34 -36.27 5.02
C GLY A 416 -18.55 -36.30 4.07
N LEU A 417 -18.85 -35.18 3.41
CA LEU A 417 -19.92 -35.10 2.40
C LEU A 417 -19.64 -36.00 1.20
N VAL A 418 -18.43 -35.97 0.63
CA VAL A 418 -18.03 -36.81 -0.51
C VAL A 418 -18.13 -38.30 -0.16
N LYS A 419 -17.75 -38.70 1.06
CA LYS A 419 -17.97 -40.06 1.58
C LYS A 419 -19.46 -40.41 1.66
N LEU A 420 -20.31 -39.47 2.02
CA LEU A 420 -21.75 -39.69 2.20
C LEU A 420 -22.50 -39.86 0.88
N VAL A 421 -22.08 -39.16 -0.19
CA VAL A 421 -22.67 -39.29 -1.55
C VAL A 421 -22.02 -40.38 -2.41
N GLY A 422 -21.06 -41.16 -1.88
CA GLY A 422 -20.42 -42.25 -2.62
C GLY A 422 -19.60 -41.79 -3.83
N ALA A 423 -19.20 -40.52 -3.89
CA ALA A 423 -18.47 -39.93 -5.00
C ALA A 423 -16.93 -40.07 -4.85
N THR A 424 -16.46 -41.21 -4.32
CA THR A 424 -15.05 -41.43 -3.93
C THR A 424 -14.09 -41.52 -5.11
N ASP A 425 -14.57 -41.81 -6.32
CA ASP A 425 -13.72 -42.19 -7.44
C ASP A 425 -13.32 -41.03 -8.37
N ARG A 426 -13.76 -39.79 -8.10
CA ARG A 426 -13.55 -38.67 -9.06
C ARG A 426 -12.95 -37.38 -8.51
N ILE A 427 -12.70 -37.25 -7.21
CA ILE A 427 -11.97 -36.09 -6.69
C ILE A 427 -10.66 -36.62 -6.12
N PRO A 428 -9.57 -36.63 -6.90
CA PRO A 428 -8.28 -37.00 -6.33
C PRO A 428 -7.97 -35.99 -5.22
N ASP A 429 -7.78 -36.49 -4.00
CA ASP A 429 -7.36 -35.71 -2.82
C ASP A 429 -5.91 -35.26 -3.01
N ARG A 430 -5.68 -34.47 -4.07
CA ARG A 430 -4.36 -34.00 -4.42
C ARG A 430 -4.03 -32.87 -3.47
N LYS A 431 -3.04 -33.15 -2.63
CA LYS A 431 -2.45 -32.20 -1.72
C LYS A 431 -1.19 -31.65 -2.37
N GLY A 432 -1.03 -30.34 -2.33
CA GLY A 432 0.20 -29.65 -2.69
C GLY A 432 1.08 -29.45 -1.46
N LEU A 433 2.38 -29.32 -1.66
CA LEU A 433 3.33 -28.85 -0.65
C LEU A 433 3.74 -27.44 -1.07
N ALA A 434 3.23 -26.41 -0.41
CA ALA A 434 3.41 -25.04 -0.86
C ALA A 434 4.26 -24.21 0.12
N PRO A 435 5.17 -23.35 -0.38
CA PRO A 435 5.94 -22.45 0.45
C PRO A 435 5.08 -21.26 0.93
N GLY A 436 5.45 -20.72 2.08
CA GLY A 436 4.83 -19.59 2.76
C GLY A 436 5.73 -19.03 3.85
N ALA A 437 5.12 -18.47 4.89
CA ALA A 437 5.83 -17.85 6.01
C ALA A 437 5.51 -18.57 7.32
N VAL A 438 6.41 -18.49 8.29
CA VAL A 438 6.11 -18.74 9.70
C VAL A 438 6.79 -17.69 10.57
N SER A 439 6.16 -17.36 11.69
CA SER A 439 6.77 -16.66 12.81
C SER A 439 6.18 -17.19 14.13
N PRO A 440 6.84 -16.96 15.28
CA PRO A 440 6.30 -17.34 16.59
C PRO A 440 4.87 -16.81 16.83
N GLU A 441 4.59 -15.58 16.42
CA GLU A 441 3.28 -14.93 16.59
C GLU A 441 2.18 -15.51 15.69
N MET A 442 2.56 -16.09 14.55
CA MET A 442 1.60 -16.67 13.61
C MET A 442 0.95 -17.95 14.15
N LYS A 443 1.53 -18.63 15.16
CA LYS A 443 1.02 -19.88 15.75
C LYS A 443 0.78 -20.99 14.71
N GLY A 444 1.59 -21.03 13.64
CA GLY A 444 1.51 -21.96 12.51
C GLY A 444 2.10 -21.35 11.24
N ALA A 445 2.37 -22.18 10.23
CA ALA A 445 2.77 -21.69 8.91
C ALA A 445 1.57 -21.10 8.18
N VAL A 446 1.80 -19.97 7.51
CA VAL A 446 0.83 -19.15 6.81
C VAL A 446 1.15 -19.21 5.32
N ILE A 447 0.28 -19.87 4.57
CA ILE A 447 0.53 -20.23 3.17
C ILE A 447 -0.55 -19.64 2.27
N PRO A 448 -0.18 -18.87 1.23
CA PRO A 448 -1.14 -18.40 0.23
C PRO A 448 -1.68 -19.58 -0.58
N ASN A 449 -3.01 -19.72 -0.65
CA ASN A 449 -3.67 -20.73 -1.48
C ASN A 449 -5.08 -20.30 -1.92
N GLU A 450 -5.34 -20.32 -3.23
CA GLU A 450 -6.67 -20.12 -3.84
C GLU A 450 -7.39 -18.84 -3.39
N GLY A 451 -6.67 -17.72 -3.39
CA GLY A 451 -7.16 -16.41 -2.98
C GLY A 451 -7.31 -16.23 -1.47
N LYS A 452 -6.92 -17.22 -0.67
CA LYS A 452 -6.99 -17.22 0.79
C LYS A 452 -5.63 -17.52 1.40
N VAL A 453 -5.55 -17.29 2.71
CA VAL A 453 -4.45 -17.78 3.52
C VAL A 453 -4.88 -19.05 4.22
N VAL A 454 -4.10 -20.11 4.05
CA VAL A 454 -4.24 -21.36 4.77
C VAL A 454 -3.21 -21.38 5.88
N LYS A 455 -3.69 -21.58 7.10
CA LYS A 455 -2.83 -21.77 8.25
C LYS A 455 -2.65 -23.26 8.52
N VAL A 456 -1.42 -23.73 8.52
CA VAL A 456 -1.06 -25.13 8.72
C VAL A 456 -0.34 -25.27 10.05
N SER A 457 -0.81 -26.21 10.89
CA SER A 457 -0.25 -26.44 12.22
C SER A 457 1.02 -27.29 12.20
N GLU A 458 1.21 -28.11 11.18
CA GLU A 458 2.38 -28.97 10.94
C GLU A 458 3.03 -28.55 9.62
N TYR A 459 4.31 -28.22 9.63
CA TYR A 459 5.00 -27.63 8.49
C TYR A 459 6.49 -27.95 8.55
N GLN A 460 7.21 -27.52 7.53
CA GLN A 460 8.66 -27.59 7.50
C GLN A 460 9.23 -26.19 7.46
N VAL A 461 10.27 -25.94 8.25
CA VAL A 461 11.04 -24.68 8.25
C VAL A 461 12.34 -24.90 7.49
N LEU A 462 12.66 -24.00 6.57
CA LEU A 462 13.93 -24.03 5.87
C LEU A 462 15.04 -23.55 6.81
N CYS A 463 16.08 -24.37 6.98
CA CYS A 463 17.21 -24.08 7.84
C CYS A 463 18.53 -24.27 7.08
N TYR A 464 19.56 -23.53 7.44
CA TYR A 464 20.93 -23.83 7.02
C TYR A 464 21.39 -25.15 7.66
N LYS A 465 22.02 -26.02 6.88
CA LYS A 465 22.66 -27.23 7.41
C LYS A 465 23.74 -26.84 8.42
N ALA A 466 23.83 -27.58 9.51
CA ALA A 466 24.96 -27.45 10.43
C ALA A 466 26.26 -27.80 9.68
N GLY A 467 27.19 -26.84 9.60
CA GLY A 467 28.48 -26.98 8.94
C GLY A 467 29.51 -27.74 9.75
#